data_AF-A0AA97NCN9-F1
#
_entry.id   AF-A0AA97NCN9-F1
#
_cell.length_a   1.000
_cell.length_b   1.000
_cell.length_c   1.000
_cell.angle_alpha   90.00
_cell.angle_beta   90.00
_cell.angle_gamma   90.00
#
_symmetry.space_group_name_H-M   'P 1'
#
loop_
_entity.id
_entity.type
_entity.pdbx_description
1 polymer ?
#
loop_
_entity_poly.entity_id
_entity_poly.type
_entity_poly.pdbx_seq_one_letter_code
_entity_poly.pdbx_strand_id
1 'polypeptide(L)'
;MAVRRRQRRGPGGGRELLAAVLLCLCCRAAAERVRYTIAEELGRGSLVGPLARDLGLSPDELPARKLRVASAGKKQLKYFTVNEENGKLYVSERLDREEMCGKSASCS
;
A
#
# COMPACT_ATOMS: atom_id res chain seq x y z
N MET A 1 -9.72 -50.97 -25.46
CA MET A 1 -10.52 -49.76 -25.15
C MET A 1 -9.56 -48.57 -25.05
N ALA A 2 -9.64 -47.60 -25.96
CA ALA A 2 -8.84 -46.38 -25.90
C ALA A 2 -9.77 -45.16 -26.03
N VAL A 3 -10.02 -44.47 -24.92
CA VAL A 3 -10.83 -43.25 -24.88
C VAL A 3 -9.96 -42.09 -25.39
N ARG A 4 -10.16 -41.70 -26.65
CA ARG A 4 -9.62 -40.44 -27.19
C ARG A 4 -10.27 -39.26 -26.46
N ARG A 5 -9.54 -38.60 -25.54
CA ARG A 5 -9.93 -37.29 -25.02
C ARG A 5 -9.81 -36.26 -26.15
N ARG A 6 -10.96 -35.77 -26.63
CA ARG A 6 -11.05 -34.57 -27.48
C ARG A 6 -10.48 -33.38 -26.70
N GLN A 7 -9.29 -32.90 -27.08
CA GLN A 7 -8.88 -31.54 -26.78
C GLN A 7 -9.78 -30.58 -27.54
N ARG A 8 -10.69 -29.90 -26.83
CA ARG A 8 -11.37 -28.72 -27.35
C ARG A 8 -10.39 -27.55 -27.26
N ARG A 9 -9.63 -27.31 -28.32
CA ARG A 9 -8.93 -26.04 -28.55
C ARG A 9 -9.95 -25.07 -29.14
N GLY A 10 -10.53 -24.22 -28.29
CA GLY A 10 -11.42 -23.13 -28.73
C GLY A 10 -10.60 -21.94 -29.25
N PRO A 11 -11.01 -21.29 -30.35
CA PRO A 11 -10.37 -20.06 -30.82
C PRO A 11 -10.89 -18.88 -29.99
N GLY A 12 -10.28 -18.66 -28.82
CA GLY A 12 -10.69 -17.60 -27.87
C GLY A 12 -9.63 -16.53 -27.58
N GLY A 13 -8.44 -16.64 -28.18
CA GLY A 13 -7.27 -15.86 -27.75
C GLY A 13 -7.39 -14.34 -27.92
N GLY A 14 -8.13 -13.86 -28.92
CA GLY A 14 -8.21 -12.42 -29.23
C GLY A 14 -9.04 -11.60 -28.22
N ARG A 15 -10.17 -12.12 -27.74
CA ARG A 15 -11.03 -11.43 -26.76
C ARG A 15 -10.42 -11.45 -25.36
N GLU A 16 -9.80 -12.57 -24.99
CA GLU A 16 -9.06 -12.70 -23.73
C GLU A 16 -7.84 -11.77 -23.71
N LEU A 17 -7.06 -11.69 -24.81
CA LEU A 17 -5.96 -10.74 -24.91
C LEU A 17 -6.45 -9.29 -24.87
N LEU A 18 -7.51 -8.95 -25.60
CA LEU A 18 -8.10 -7.60 -25.59
C LEU A 18 -8.56 -7.21 -24.18
N ALA A 19 -9.25 -8.11 -23.48
CA ALA A 19 -9.68 -7.89 -22.10
C ALA A 19 -8.49 -7.73 -21.15
N ALA A 20 -7.44 -8.55 -21.29
CA ALA A 20 -6.22 -8.45 -20.49
C ALA A 20 -5.48 -7.13 -20.75
N VAL A 21 -5.35 -6.70 -22.01
CA VAL A 21 -4.73 -5.42 -22.38
C VAL A 21 -5.54 -4.24 -21.84
N LEU A 22 -6.87 -4.27 -22.00
CA LEU A 22 -7.75 -3.23 -21.47
C LEU A 22 -7.64 -3.14 -19.94
N LEU A 23 -7.63 -4.29 -19.26
CA LEU A 23 -7.45 -4.37 -17.82
C LEU A 23 -6.08 -3.81 -17.38
N CYS A 24 -4.99 -4.16 -18.06
CA CYS A 24 -3.66 -3.62 -17.78
C CYS A 24 -3.57 -2.10 -17.98
N LEU A 25 -4.25 -1.57 -19.00
CA LEU A 25 -4.30 -0.12 -19.25
C LEU A 25 -5.13 0.62 -18.18
N CYS A 26 -6.24 0.03 -17.74
CA CYS A 26 -7.11 0.60 -16.71
C CYS A 26 -6.52 0.48 -15.29
N CYS A 27 -5.76 -0.58 -15.02
CA CYS A 27 -5.20 -0.89 -13.70
C CYS A 27 -3.73 -0.47 -13.56
N ARG A 28 -3.37 0.74 -14.02
CA ARG A 28 -2.05 1.33 -13.74
C ARG A 28 -1.92 1.74 -12.27
N ALA A 29 -1.95 0.78 -11.35
CA ALA A 29 -1.49 0.96 -10.00
C ALA A 29 0.01 0.64 -9.96
N ALA A 30 0.86 1.66 -9.98
CA ALA A 30 2.28 1.49 -9.71
C ALA A 30 2.46 1.47 -8.19
N ALA A 31 3.14 0.43 -7.67
CA ALA A 31 3.56 0.42 -6.28
C ALA A 31 4.78 1.34 -6.14
N GLU A 32 4.61 2.46 -5.44
CA GLU A 32 5.71 3.36 -5.11
C GLU A 32 6.24 3.03 -3.72
N ARG A 33 7.57 3.03 -3.56
CA ARG A 33 8.23 2.68 -2.30
C ARG A 33 8.89 3.92 -1.70
N VAL A 34 8.29 4.43 -0.63
CA VAL A 34 8.83 5.54 0.17
C VAL A 34 9.48 4.99 1.45
N ARG A 35 10.54 5.64 1.94
CA ARG A 35 11.21 5.29 3.21
C ARG A 35 11.37 6.54 4.06
N TYR A 36 10.95 6.45 5.33
CA TYR A 36 11.17 7.49 6.34
C TYR A 36 12.00 6.93 7.49
N THR A 37 12.80 7.80 8.12
CA THR A 37 13.55 7.51 9.33
C THR A 37 13.15 8.52 10.40
N ILE A 38 12.71 8.02 11.56
CA ILE A 38 12.26 8.84 12.69
C ILE A 38 12.91 8.33 13.98
N ALA A 39 13.00 9.19 14.98
CA ALA A 39 13.40 8.77 16.32
C ALA A 39 12.25 7.99 17.00
N GLU A 40 12.62 7.01 17.81
CA GLU A 40 11.69 6.13 18.55
C GLU A 40 10.74 6.93 19.46
N GLU A 41 11.28 7.95 20.13
CA GLU A 41 10.54 8.73 21.12
C GLU A 41 9.81 9.96 20.55
N LEU A 42 9.34 9.88 19.30
CA LEU A 42 8.52 10.95 18.73
C LEU A 42 7.18 11.06 19.47
N GLY A 43 6.85 12.27 19.89
CA GLY A 43 5.57 12.56 20.53
C GLY A 43 4.39 12.33 19.58
N ARG A 44 3.22 12.01 20.14
CA ARG A 44 1.97 11.95 19.36
C ARG A 44 1.73 13.28 18.64
N GLY A 45 1.25 13.23 17.40
CA GLY A 45 1.05 14.39 16.53
C GLY A 45 2.32 14.87 15.83
N SER A 46 3.48 14.25 16.06
CA SER A 46 4.71 14.64 15.37
C SER A 46 4.62 14.37 13.87
N LEU A 47 5.14 15.30 13.06
CA LEU A 47 5.20 15.16 11.62
C LEU A 47 6.29 14.16 11.22
N VAL A 48 5.93 13.17 10.39
CA VAL A 48 6.87 12.22 9.79
C VAL A 48 7.35 12.74 8.43
N GLY A 49 6.42 13.15 7.56
CA GLY A 49 6.77 13.60 6.22
C GLY A 49 5.57 13.86 5.27
N PRO A 50 5.83 14.43 4.08
CA PRO A 50 4.82 14.77 3.09
C PRO A 50 4.43 13.58 2.21
N LEU A 51 3.73 12.60 2.79
CA LEU A 51 3.39 11.32 2.14
C LEU A 51 2.70 11.46 0.78
N ALA A 52 1.71 12.33 0.64
CA ALA A 52 0.99 12.49 -0.62
C ALA A 52 1.91 12.96 -1.74
N ARG A 53 2.76 13.96 -1.46
CA ARG A 53 3.73 14.49 -2.43
C ARG A 53 4.76 13.42 -2.80
N ASP A 54 5.24 12.65 -1.84
CA ASP A 54 6.22 11.58 -2.06
C ASP A 54 5.64 10.38 -2.82
N LEU A 55 4.31 10.27 -2.90
CA LEU A 55 3.58 9.32 -3.74
C LEU A 55 3.10 9.92 -5.09
N GLY A 56 3.52 11.15 -5.40
CA GLY A 56 3.08 11.87 -6.60
C GLY A 56 1.59 12.22 -6.62
N LEU A 57 0.92 12.25 -5.47
CA LEU A 57 -0.50 12.58 -5.32
C LEU A 57 -0.68 14.04 -4.89
N SER A 58 -1.71 14.71 -5.43
CA SER A 58 -2.15 16.01 -4.91
C SER A 58 -3.01 15.83 -3.66
N PRO A 59 -2.84 16.67 -2.60
CA PRO A 59 -3.72 16.68 -1.43
C PRO A 59 -5.22 16.74 -1.78
N ASP A 60 -5.58 17.51 -2.81
CA ASP A 60 -6.97 17.69 -3.23
C ASP A 60 -7.63 16.39 -3.74
N GLU A 61 -6.83 15.44 -4.22
CA GLU A 61 -7.32 14.15 -4.72
C GLU A 61 -7.48 13.09 -3.63
N LEU A 62 -6.89 13.31 -2.44
CA LEU A 62 -6.84 12.30 -1.38
C LEU A 62 -8.20 11.93 -0.81
N PRO A 63 -9.14 12.88 -0.56
CA PRO A 63 -10.47 12.53 -0.07
C PRO A 63 -11.24 11.68 -1.08
N ALA A 64 -11.13 12.00 -2.37
CA ALA A 64 -11.79 11.24 -3.44
C ALA A 64 -11.22 9.81 -3.56
N ARG A 65 -9.90 9.66 -3.34
CA ARG A 65 -9.19 8.38 -3.37
C ARG A 65 -9.30 7.58 -2.05
N LYS A 66 -9.81 8.19 -0.98
CA LYS A 66 -9.92 7.61 0.37
C LYS A 66 -8.58 7.08 0.87
N LEU A 67 -7.56 7.95 0.85
CA LEU A 67 -6.22 7.57 1.28
C LEU A 67 -6.25 7.10 2.74
N ARG A 68 -5.70 5.91 2.99
CA ARG A 68 -5.65 5.30 4.32
C ARG A 68 -4.35 4.54 4.52
N VAL A 69 -3.86 4.56 5.74
CA VAL A 69 -2.69 3.77 6.13
C VAL A 69 -3.14 2.36 6.48
N ALA A 70 -2.54 1.37 5.83
CA ALA A 70 -2.73 -0.04 6.13
C ALA A 70 -1.39 -0.68 6.49
N SER A 71 -1.36 -1.53 7.51
CA SER A 71 -0.18 -2.35 7.85
C SER A 71 -0.56 -3.81 7.96
N ALA A 72 0.39 -4.69 7.60
CA ALA A 72 0.25 -6.14 7.68
C ALA A 72 0.01 -6.64 9.12
N GLY A 73 0.43 -5.86 10.13
CA GLY A 73 0.18 -6.17 11.55
C GLY A 73 -0.94 -5.33 12.16
N LYS A 74 -1.90 -5.98 12.86
CA LYS A 74 -2.97 -5.28 13.59
C LYS A 74 -2.44 -4.19 14.55
N LYS A 75 -1.27 -4.41 15.16
CA LYS A 75 -0.62 -3.46 16.07
C LYS A 75 0.15 -2.33 15.38
N GLN A 76 0.53 -2.48 14.12
CA GLN A 76 1.32 -1.46 13.42
C GLN A 76 0.45 -0.35 12.81
N LEU A 77 -0.84 -0.62 12.62
CA LEU A 77 -1.85 0.35 12.16
C LEU A 77 -2.06 1.52 13.14
N LYS A 78 -1.75 1.37 14.43
CA LYS A 78 -2.00 2.41 15.44
C LYS A 78 -0.91 3.50 15.52
N TYR A 79 0.27 3.30 14.94
CA TYR A 79 1.39 4.22 15.12
C TYR A 79 1.38 5.41 14.16
N PHE A 80 0.76 5.26 12.99
CA PHE A 80 0.79 6.28 11.95
C PHE A 80 -0.61 6.63 11.47
N THR A 81 -0.85 7.92 11.26
CA THR A 81 -2.07 8.45 10.66
C THR A 81 -1.73 9.43 9.56
N VAL A 82 -2.56 9.49 8.52
CA VAL A 82 -2.43 10.46 7.44
C VAL A 82 -3.54 11.50 7.58
N ASN A 83 -3.17 12.77 7.45
CA ASN A 83 -4.16 13.84 7.35
C ASN A 83 -4.61 13.95 5.89
N GLU A 84 -5.91 13.75 5.64
CA GLU A 84 -6.49 13.77 4.28
C GLU A 84 -6.54 15.17 3.66
N GLU A 85 -6.54 16.23 4.47
CA GLU A 85 -6.61 17.62 4.01
C GLU A 85 -5.27 18.10 3.45
N ASN A 86 -4.16 17.76 4.12
CA ASN A 86 -2.84 18.25 3.75
C ASN A 86 -1.90 17.16 3.20
N GLY A 87 -2.31 15.89 3.24
CA GLY A 87 -1.56 14.75 2.71
C GLY A 87 -0.28 14.40 3.48
N LYS A 88 -0.14 14.84 4.72
CA LYS A 88 1.04 14.57 5.56
C LYS A 88 0.82 13.37 6.48
N LEU A 89 1.90 12.63 6.72
CA LEU A 89 1.95 11.49 7.64
C LEU A 89 2.40 11.96 9.03
N TYR A 90 1.68 11.52 10.06
CA TYR A 90 1.90 11.87 11.45
C TYR A 90 2.00 10.63 12.34
N VAL A 91 2.67 10.81 13.47
CA VAL A 91 2.71 9.83 14.56
C VAL A 91 1.40 9.90 15.34
N SER A 92 0.65 8.80 15.38
CA SER A 92 -0.59 8.68 16.16
C SER A 92 -0.32 8.20 17.58
N GLU A 93 0.61 7.26 17.74
CA GLU A 93 1.01 6.66 19.00
C GLU A 93 2.52 6.66 19.14
N ARG A 94 3.05 6.79 20.36
CA ARG A 94 4.50 6.72 20.60
C ARG A 94 5.03 5.38 20.11
N LEU A 95 6.17 5.39 19.44
CA LEU A 95 6.80 4.18 18.96
C LEU A 95 7.64 3.61 20.10
N ASP A 96 7.36 2.35 20.43
CA ASP A 96 8.14 1.56 21.38
C ASP A 96 8.68 0.36 20.58
N ARG A 97 10.02 0.31 20.42
CA ARG A 97 10.68 -0.71 19.62
C ARG A 97 10.48 -2.10 20.23
N GLU A 98 10.43 -2.19 21.55
CA GLU A 98 10.14 -3.43 22.27
C GLU A 98 8.69 -3.89 22.07
N GLU A 99 7.73 -2.98 21.97
CA GLU A 99 6.33 -3.34 21.66
C GLU A 99 6.17 -3.82 20.22
N MET A 100 6.91 -3.20 19.28
CA MET A 100 6.83 -3.53 17.85
C MET A 100 7.60 -4.80 17.47
N CYS A 101 8.82 -4.94 17.99
CA CYS A 101 9.80 -5.92 17.52
C CYS A 101 10.32 -6.83 18.64
N GLY A 102 9.79 -6.67 19.87
CA GLY A 102 10.21 -7.44 21.03
C GLY A 102 11.65 -7.12 21.43
N LYS A 103 12.34 -8.12 21.97
CA LYS A 103 13.74 -8.01 22.40
C LYS A 103 14.75 -8.01 21.25
N SER A 104 14.31 -8.14 20.00
CA SER A 104 15.18 -8.20 18.84
C SER A 104 15.83 -6.82 18.60
N ALA A 105 17.08 -6.77 18.15
CA ALA A 105 17.77 -5.50 17.87
C ALA A 105 17.21 -4.77 16.62
N SER A 106 16.55 -5.50 15.72
CA SER A 106 16.04 -5.00 14.45
C SER A 106 14.68 -5.61 14.08
N CYS A 107 13.83 -4.84 13.44
CA CYS A 107 12.54 -5.26 12.90
C CYS A 107 12.70 -5.75 11.45
N SER A 108 12.10 -6.90 11.10
CA SER A 108 12.07 -7.46 9.73
C SER A 108 10.67 -7.42 9.14
#